data_AF-A0AA88L6R5-F1
#
_entry.id   AF-A0AA88L6R5-F1
#
_cell.length_a   1.000
_cell.length_b   1.000
_cell.length_c   1.000
_cell.angle_alpha   90.00
_cell.angle_beta   90.00
_cell.angle_gamma   90.00
#
_symmetry.space_group_name_H-M   'P 1'
#
loop_
_entity.id
_entity.type
_entity.pdbx_description
1 polymer ?
#
loop_
_entity_poly.entity_id
_entity_poly.type
_entity_poly.pdbx_seq_one_letter_code
_entity_poly.pdbx_strand_id
1 'polypeptide(L)'
;WLSDSVLRPLVAEIDKVNSTLSTHGMSEGHIGHDSLDKLRKTLQIPAIHYLLPSFENLLPYLEVTTNQEYLIKRTKELAGGGCIGAYRWNSGGSFKGKDWDENLPTDTQILMHFLSVYLNSCLPVYGDRPDKKPFSSRHYFTRQDKLEPLDTVAIIEEKIHPPLFSVSDGDISWEVAKVKLV
;
A
#
# COMPACT_ATOMS: atom_id res chain seq x y z
N TRP A 1 -6.90 -9.78 -11.01
CA TRP A 1 -6.34 -10.27 -9.72
C TRP A 1 -6.07 -9.13 -8.76
N LEU A 2 -4.98 -8.35 -8.85
CA LEU A 2 -4.69 -7.31 -7.83
C LEU A 2 -5.83 -6.30 -7.63
N SER A 3 -6.52 -5.92 -8.72
CA SER A 3 -7.75 -5.12 -8.66
C SER A 3 -8.85 -5.78 -7.82
N ASP A 4 -9.19 -7.04 -8.12
CA ASP A 4 -10.31 -7.75 -7.49
C ASP A 4 -10.00 -8.27 -6.07
N SER A 5 -8.75 -8.67 -5.83
CA SER A 5 -8.32 -9.33 -4.58
C SER A 5 -7.78 -8.37 -3.54
N VAL A 6 -7.31 -7.18 -3.94
CA VAL A 6 -6.69 -6.21 -3.03
C VAL A 6 -7.39 -4.86 -3.12
N LEU A 7 -7.41 -4.23 -4.29
CA LEU A 7 -7.87 -2.83 -4.41
C LEU A 7 -9.36 -2.66 -4.11
N ARG A 8 -10.24 -3.46 -4.71
CA ARG A 8 -11.69 -3.33 -4.48
C ARG A 8 -12.09 -3.67 -3.04
N PRO A 9 -11.61 -4.77 -2.43
CA PRO A 9 -11.84 -5.03 -1.01
C PRO A 9 -11.33 -3.89 -0.12
N LEU A 10 -10.14 -3.36 -0.41
CA LEU A 10 -9.57 -2.24 0.34
C LEU A 10 -10.45 -0.98 0.27
N VAL A 11 -10.88 -0.58 -0.93
CA VAL A 11 -11.80 0.57 -1.10
C VAL A 11 -13.10 0.36 -0.36
N ALA A 12 -13.71 -0.83 -0.48
CA ALA A 12 -14.96 -1.14 0.19
C ALA A 12 -14.83 -1.05 1.72
N GLU A 13 -13.74 -1.56 2.29
CA GLU A 13 -13.51 -1.50 3.74
C GLU A 13 -13.21 -0.08 4.22
N ILE A 14 -12.48 0.73 3.44
CA ILE A 14 -12.27 2.16 3.72
C ILE A 14 -13.60 2.92 3.75
N ASP A 15 -14.44 2.70 2.74
CA ASP A 15 -15.74 3.38 2.66
C ASP A 15 -16.67 2.95 3.80
N LYS A 16 -16.65 1.66 4.18
CA LYS A 16 -17.35 1.14 5.35
C LYS A 16 -16.88 1.81 6.64
N VAL A 17 -15.58 1.83 6.92
CA VAL A 17 -15.00 2.48 8.11
C VAL A 17 -15.44 3.94 8.19
N ASN A 18 -15.25 4.71 7.11
CA ASN A 18 -15.62 6.12 7.09
C ASN A 18 -17.13 6.35 7.26
N SER A 19 -17.97 5.53 6.62
CA SER A 19 -19.43 5.64 6.75
C SER A 19 -19.90 5.32 8.16
N THR A 20 -19.32 4.30 8.79
CA THR A 20 -19.62 3.91 10.17
C THR A 20 -19.22 5.00 11.16
N LEU A 21 -18.01 5.58 11.02
CA LEU A 21 -17.57 6.70 11.86
C LEU A 21 -18.51 7.90 11.76
N SER A 22 -18.87 8.30 10.53
CA SER A 22 -19.81 9.40 10.28
C SER A 22 -21.20 9.12 10.88
N THR A 23 -21.69 7.89 10.77
CA THR A 23 -23.00 7.50 11.32
C THR A 23 -23.03 7.59 12.85
N HIS A 24 -21.88 7.37 13.51
CA HIS A 24 -21.73 7.48 14.96
C HIS A 24 -21.30 8.88 15.41
N GLY A 25 -21.32 9.88 14.51
CA GLY A 25 -21.02 11.27 14.83
C GLY A 25 -19.55 11.54 15.17
N MET A 26 -18.64 10.64 14.80
CA MET A 26 -17.21 10.87 14.98
C MET A 26 -16.74 11.95 14.02
N SER A 27 -16.00 12.94 14.51
CA SER A 27 -15.42 14.02 13.68
C SER A 27 -13.95 13.77 13.29
N GLU A 28 -13.35 12.73 13.86
CA GLU A 28 -11.96 12.35 13.64
C GLU A 28 -11.87 10.85 13.34
N GLY A 29 -10.79 10.45 12.68
CA GLY A 29 -10.53 9.06 12.31
C GLY A 29 -10.87 8.73 10.86
N HIS A 30 -11.22 9.73 10.04
CA HIS A 30 -11.62 9.50 8.66
C HIS A 30 -10.41 9.24 7.76
N ILE A 31 -10.38 8.04 7.20
CA ILE A 31 -9.34 7.61 6.25
C ILE A 31 -9.43 8.47 4.99
N GLY A 32 -8.28 8.99 4.56
CA GLY A 32 -8.19 9.92 3.42
C GLY A 32 -8.32 11.40 3.80
N HIS A 33 -8.64 11.71 5.06
CA HIS A 33 -8.70 13.08 5.57
C HIS A 33 -7.73 13.29 6.74
N ASP A 34 -7.76 12.41 7.74
CA ASP A 34 -6.89 12.51 8.90
C ASP A 34 -5.51 11.87 8.68
N SER A 35 -4.50 12.36 9.41
CA SER A 35 -3.15 11.79 9.37
C SER A 35 -3.10 10.41 10.03
N LEU A 36 -2.09 9.61 9.67
CA LEU A 36 -1.86 8.28 10.27
C LEU A 36 -1.83 8.32 11.80
N ASP A 37 -1.22 9.36 12.39
CA ASP A 37 -1.14 9.50 13.85
C ASP A 37 -2.51 9.72 14.49
N LYS A 38 -3.39 10.47 13.82
CA LYS A 38 -4.77 10.62 14.27
C LYS A 38 -5.54 9.31 14.13
N LEU A 39 -5.41 8.60 13.00
CA LEU A 39 -6.05 7.28 12.82
C LEU A 39 -5.62 6.29 13.91
N ARG A 40 -4.32 6.26 14.23
CA ARG A 40 -3.78 5.44 15.33
C ARG A 40 -4.36 5.83 16.70
N LYS A 41 -4.53 7.14 16.97
CA LYS A 41 -5.20 7.61 18.19
C LYS A 41 -6.67 7.23 18.24
N THR A 42 -7.40 7.32 17.12
CA THR A 42 -8.80 6.88 17.04
C THR A 42 -8.92 5.39 17.36
N LEU A 43 -8.00 4.56 16.88
CA LEU A 43 -7.99 3.13 17.19
C LEU A 43 -7.81 2.87 18.70
N GLN A 44 -7.10 3.71 19.44
CA GLN A 44 -6.96 3.54 20.91
C GLN A 44 -8.29 3.69 21.68
N ILE A 45 -9.36 4.17 21.04
CA ILE A 45 -10.68 4.28 21.67
C ILE A 45 -11.30 2.87 21.73
N PRO A 46 -11.59 2.31 22.92
CA PRO A 46 -12.06 0.92 23.03
C PRO A 46 -13.33 0.61 22.24
N ALA A 47 -14.24 1.57 22.13
CA ALA A 47 -15.47 1.43 21.34
C ALA A 47 -15.19 1.24 19.84
N ILE A 48 -14.09 1.81 19.32
CA ILE A 48 -13.72 1.68 17.91
C ILE A 48 -13.27 0.25 17.60
N HIS A 49 -12.51 -0.39 18.49
CA HIS A 49 -12.13 -1.80 18.30
C HIS A 49 -13.34 -2.75 18.21
N TYR A 50 -14.39 -2.48 18.99
CA TYR A 50 -15.63 -3.26 18.92
C TYR A 50 -16.43 -2.95 17.65
N LEU A 51 -16.53 -1.67 17.28
CA LEU A 51 -17.35 -1.22 16.15
C LEU A 51 -16.71 -1.53 14.79
N LEU A 52 -15.38 -1.44 14.70
CA LEU A 52 -14.59 -1.52 13.48
C LEU A 52 -13.34 -2.39 13.69
N PRO A 53 -13.51 -3.71 13.91
CA PRO A 53 -12.39 -4.61 14.20
C PRO A 53 -11.35 -4.71 13.06
N SER A 54 -11.75 -4.40 11.83
CA SER A 54 -10.92 -4.41 10.62
C SER A 54 -10.14 -3.11 10.40
N PHE A 55 -10.41 -2.03 11.14
CA PHE A 55 -9.80 -0.72 10.89
C PHE A 55 -8.28 -0.74 11.11
N GLU A 56 -7.80 -1.46 12.14
CA GLU A 56 -6.37 -1.58 12.40
C GLU A 56 -5.62 -2.23 11.22
N ASN A 57 -6.24 -3.19 10.53
CA ASN A 57 -5.67 -3.88 9.37
C ASN A 57 -5.51 -2.97 8.14
N LEU A 58 -6.16 -1.80 8.12
CA LEU A 58 -6.03 -0.84 7.02
C LEU A 58 -4.79 0.03 7.17
N LEU A 59 -4.32 0.28 8.41
CA LEU A 59 -3.20 1.19 8.66
C LEU A 59 -1.96 0.89 7.81
N PRO A 60 -1.51 -0.38 7.68
CA PRO A 60 -0.31 -0.67 6.90
C PRO A 60 -0.43 -0.25 5.43
N TYR A 61 -1.62 -0.33 4.81
CA TYR A 61 -1.81 0.14 3.44
C TYR A 61 -1.63 1.65 3.31
N LEU A 62 -1.96 2.40 4.36
CA LEU A 62 -1.92 3.85 4.37
C LEU A 62 -0.51 4.43 4.58
N GLU A 63 0.48 3.59 4.91
CA GLU A 63 1.86 4.00 5.22
C GLU A 63 2.69 4.44 4.01
N VAL A 64 2.21 4.21 2.78
CA VAL A 64 2.96 4.54 1.54
C VAL A 64 3.20 6.04 1.35
N THR A 65 2.34 6.91 1.92
CA THR A 65 2.53 8.37 1.85
C THR A 65 1.80 9.07 3.00
N THR A 66 2.31 10.24 3.39
CA THR A 66 1.63 11.13 4.34
C THR A 66 0.44 11.87 3.71
N ASN A 67 0.37 11.96 2.38
CA ASN A 67 -0.75 12.58 1.67
C ASN A 67 -1.91 11.60 1.49
N GLN A 68 -2.70 11.44 2.56
CA GLN A 68 -3.80 10.47 2.62
C GLN A 68 -4.90 10.74 1.59
N GLU A 69 -5.24 12.00 1.33
CA GLU A 69 -6.26 12.37 0.36
C GLU A 69 -5.88 11.95 -1.07
N TYR A 70 -4.61 12.16 -1.44
CA TYR A 70 -4.09 11.66 -2.72
C TYR A 70 -4.15 10.14 -2.78
N LEU A 71 -3.68 9.45 -1.74
CA LEU A 71 -3.66 7.98 -1.70
C LEU A 71 -5.05 7.38 -1.88
N ILE A 72 -6.04 7.89 -1.16
CA ILE A 72 -7.41 7.36 -1.23
C ILE A 72 -8.04 7.67 -2.58
N LYS A 73 -7.86 8.90 -3.11
CA LYS A 73 -8.30 9.23 -4.46
C LYS A 73 -7.70 8.26 -5.48
N ARG A 74 -6.39 8.04 -5.42
CA ARG A 74 -5.70 7.19 -6.39
C ARG A 74 -6.10 5.72 -6.24
N THR A 75 -6.25 5.24 -5.02
CA THR A 75 -6.71 3.88 -4.74
C THR A 75 -8.10 3.63 -5.35
N LYS A 76 -9.03 4.58 -5.21
CA LYS A 76 -10.37 4.51 -5.83
C LYS A 76 -10.31 4.52 -7.35
N GLU A 77 -9.45 5.35 -7.94
CA GLU A 77 -9.25 5.38 -9.40
C GLU A 77 -8.63 4.08 -9.94
N LEU A 78 -7.66 3.50 -9.24
CA LEU A 78 -7.01 2.23 -9.60
C LEU A 78 -7.95 1.03 -9.40
N ALA A 79 -8.85 1.10 -8.42
CA ALA A 79 -9.88 0.09 -8.18
C ALA A 79 -11.06 0.18 -9.17
N GLY A 80 -11.21 1.33 -9.85
CA GLY A 80 -12.30 1.60 -10.78
C GLY A 80 -12.22 0.79 -12.07
N GLY A 81 -13.37 0.30 -12.55
CA GLY A 81 -13.47 -0.49 -13.77
C GLY A 81 -13.15 -1.98 -13.59
N GLY A 82 -13.05 -2.72 -14.69
CA GLY A 82 -12.82 -4.18 -14.69
C GLY A 82 -11.38 -4.61 -14.42
N CYS A 83 -10.42 -3.70 -14.53
CA CYS A 83 -8.98 -3.92 -14.31
C CYS A 83 -8.35 -2.62 -13.79
N ILE A 84 -7.03 -2.60 -13.57
CA ILE A 84 -6.29 -1.39 -13.16
C ILE A 84 -6.06 -0.47 -14.38
N GLY A 85 -7.12 -0.10 -15.09
CA GLY A 85 -7.03 0.58 -16.39
C GLY A 85 -6.46 2.01 -16.31
N ALA A 86 -6.57 2.66 -15.16
CA ALA A 86 -6.01 3.99 -14.94
C ALA A 86 -4.49 3.98 -14.64
N TYR A 87 -3.88 2.80 -14.52
CA TYR A 87 -2.49 2.62 -14.07
C TYR A 87 -1.47 3.33 -14.95
N ARG A 88 -0.51 4.00 -14.31
CA ARG A 88 0.64 4.63 -14.94
C ARG A 88 1.91 4.19 -14.19
N TRP A 89 2.77 3.45 -14.88
CA TRP A 89 3.91 2.82 -14.20
C TRP A 89 4.91 3.84 -13.62
N ASN A 90 5.19 4.95 -14.31
CA ASN A 90 6.21 5.92 -13.91
C ASN A 90 5.68 7.21 -13.27
N SER A 91 4.37 7.28 -13.04
CA SER A 91 3.73 8.48 -12.50
C SER A 91 2.54 8.09 -11.64
N GLY A 92 1.78 9.08 -11.20
CA GLY A 92 0.45 8.88 -10.63
C GLY A 92 -0.63 9.63 -11.41
N GLY A 93 -1.73 9.90 -10.73
CA GLY A 93 -2.84 10.71 -11.23
C GLY A 93 -2.72 12.18 -10.84
N SER A 94 -3.43 13.06 -11.56
CA SER A 94 -3.54 14.48 -11.17
C SER A 94 -4.22 14.64 -9.81
N PHE A 95 -3.81 15.63 -9.02
CA PHE A 95 -4.33 15.89 -7.68
C PHE A 95 -4.57 17.38 -7.45
N LYS A 96 -5.77 17.75 -6.97
CA LYS A 96 -6.16 19.14 -6.71
C LYS A 96 -5.87 20.11 -7.87
N GLY A 97 -6.18 19.68 -9.09
CA GLY A 97 -5.99 20.47 -10.31
C GLY A 97 -4.54 20.59 -10.79
N LYS A 98 -3.60 19.88 -10.16
CA LYS A 98 -2.20 19.80 -10.59
C LYS A 98 -1.90 18.44 -11.19
N ASP A 99 -1.02 18.41 -12.19
CA ASP A 99 -0.44 17.18 -12.67
C ASP A 99 0.41 16.53 -11.57
N TRP A 100 0.64 15.23 -11.71
CA TRP A 100 1.49 14.47 -10.79
C TRP A 100 2.93 15.00 -10.82
N ASP A 101 3.59 15.02 -9.65
CA ASP A 101 5.01 15.29 -9.49
C ASP A 101 5.64 14.30 -8.50
N GLU A 102 6.98 14.32 -8.40
CA GLU A 102 7.77 13.36 -7.61
C GLU A 102 7.55 13.45 -6.09
N ASN A 103 6.80 14.43 -5.58
CA ASN A 103 6.43 14.48 -4.16
C ASN A 103 5.27 13.53 -3.82
N LEU A 104 4.64 12.93 -4.83
CA LEU A 104 3.56 11.97 -4.69
C LEU A 104 4.02 10.58 -5.17
N PRO A 105 3.60 9.49 -4.50
CA PRO A 105 3.96 8.16 -4.98
C PRO A 105 3.34 7.90 -6.36
N THR A 106 4.11 7.19 -7.18
CA THR A 106 3.64 6.61 -8.45
C THR A 106 2.65 5.47 -8.19
N ASP A 107 1.90 5.08 -9.23
CA ASP A 107 0.99 3.94 -9.10
C ASP A 107 1.76 2.65 -8.83
N THR A 108 2.95 2.47 -9.42
CA THR A 108 3.78 1.29 -9.14
C THR A 108 4.14 1.21 -7.66
N GLN A 109 4.55 2.32 -7.04
CA GLN A 109 4.89 2.35 -5.62
C GLN A 109 3.68 2.02 -4.74
N ILE A 110 2.50 2.58 -5.07
CA ILE A 110 1.25 2.27 -4.36
C ILE A 110 0.92 0.78 -4.49
N LEU A 111 0.93 0.23 -5.71
CA LEU A 111 0.55 -1.16 -5.96
C LEU A 111 1.54 -2.17 -5.37
N MET A 112 2.84 -1.89 -5.44
CA MET A 112 3.87 -2.76 -4.84
C MET A 112 3.78 -2.74 -3.31
N HIS A 113 3.52 -1.57 -2.71
CA HIS A 113 3.25 -1.48 -1.27
C HIS A 113 2.01 -2.28 -0.89
N PHE A 114 0.90 -2.14 -1.62
CA PHE A 114 -0.34 -2.85 -1.32
C PHE A 114 -0.20 -4.36 -1.50
N LEU A 115 0.51 -4.80 -2.54
CA LEU A 115 0.84 -6.21 -2.74
C LEU A 115 1.65 -6.75 -1.56
N SER A 116 2.66 -6.01 -1.12
CA SER A 116 3.50 -6.37 0.02
C SER A 116 2.68 -6.48 1.31
N VAL A 117 1.79 -5.51 1.59
CA VAL A 117 0.89 -5.56 2.76
C VAL A 117 -0.07 -6.74 2.68
N TYR A 118 -0.67 -6.99 1.52
CA TYR A 118 -1.56 -8.12 1.32
C TYR A 118 -0.85 -9.46 1.56
N LEU A 119 0.32 -9.67 0.96
CA LEU A 119 1.09 -10.90 1.11
C LEU A 119 1.58 -11.08 2.55
N ASN A 120 1.91 -9.99 3.27
CA ASN A 120 2.20 -10.06 4.69
C ASN A 120 1.02 -10.60 5.51
N SER A 121 -0.23 -10.28 5.14
CA SER A 121 -1.42 -10.78 5.82
C SER A 121 -1.79 -12.23 5.46
N CYS A 122 -1.30 -12.73 4.33
CA CYS A 122 -1.58 -14.10 3.86
C CYS A 122 -0.57 -15.14 4.37
N LEU A 123 0.59 -14.71 4.86
CA LEU A 123 1.65 -15.61 5.33
C LEU A 123 1.65 -15.74 6.86
N PRO A 124 1.91 -16.94 7.40
CA PRO A 124 2.08 -17.11 8.84
C PRO A 124 3.34 -16.39 9.31
N VAL A 125 3.34 -15.97 10.58
CA VAL A 125 4.54 -15.45 11.23
C VAL A 125 5.59 -16.56 11.31
N TYR A 126 6.82 -16.25 10.91
CA TYR A 126 7.93 -17.20 11.00
C TYR A 126 8.45 -17.28 12.44
N GLY A 127 8.60 -18.50 12.95
CA GLY A 127 9.00 -18.72 14.35
C GLY A 127 10.41 -18.22 14.71
N ASP A 128 11.30 -18.10 13.73
CA ASP A 128 12.65 -17.56 13.90
C ASP A 128 12.69 -16.03 13.89
N ARG A 129 11.62 -15.37 13.44
CA ARG A 129 11.52 -13.91 13.25
C ARG A 129 10.11 -13.39 13.59
N PRO A 130 9.65 -13.53 14.85
CA PRO A 130 8.28 -13.19 15.23
C PRO A 130 7.95 -11.70 15.05
N ASP A 131 8.94 -10.82 15.17
CA ASP A 131 8.76 -9.37 15.09
C ASP A 131 8.81 -8.83 13.65
N LYS A 132 9.05 -9.70 12.65
CA LYS A 132 9.21 -9.27 11.26
C LYS A 132 7.96 -9.57 10.42
N LYS A 133 7.62 -8.64 9.54
CA LYS A 133 6.58 -8.81 8.51
C LYS A 133 6.95 -10.02 7.62
N PRO A 134 6.08 -11.04 7.48
CA PRO A 134 6.51 -12.35 6.96
C PRO A 134 6.94 -12.28 5.48
N PHE A 135 6.19 -11.60 4.63
CA PHE A 135 6.57 -11.43 3.22
C PHE A 135 7.70 -10.41 3.07
N SER A 136 7.50 -9.18 3.55
CA SER A 136 8.38 -8.05 3.21
C SER A 136 9.73 -8.08 3.92
N SER A 137 9.92 -8.90 4.95
CA SER A 137 11.25 -9.04 5.56
C SER A 137 12.19 -10.00 4.82
N ARG A 138 11.68 -10.70 3.79
CA ARG A 138 12.44 -11.72 3.03
C ARG A 138 12.34 -11.54 1.53
N HIS A 139 11.20 -11.08 1.02
CA HIS A 139 10.88 -11.14 -0.40
C HIS A 139 10.65 -9.76 -1.04
N TYR A 140 10.67 -8.67 -0.27
CA TYR A 140 10.42 -7.33 -0.81
C TYR A 140 11.25 -6.28 -0.08
N PHE A 141 12.18 -5.67 -0.78
CA PHE A 141 13.08 -4.66 -0.23
C PHE A 141 12.93 -3.34 -0.99
N THR A 142 12.68 -2.28 -0.25
CA THR A 142 12.69 -0.91 -0.77
C THR A 142 14.11 -0.37 -0.77
N ARG A 143 14.35 0.75 -1.44
CA ARG A 143 15.69 1.37 -1.47
C ARG A 143 16.18 1.87 -0.10
N GLN A 144 15.28 2.00 0.87
CA GLN A 144 15.63 2.40 2.24
C GLN A 144 16.05 1.20 3.10
N ASP A 145 15.74 -0.02 2.68
CA ASP A 145 16.02 -1.23 3.44
C ASP A 145 17.50 -1.61 3.34
N LYS A 146 18.06 -2.06 4.47
CA LYS A 146 19.38 -2.69 4.47
C LYS A 146 19.24 -4.12 3.95
N LEU A 147 19.82 -4.37 2.77
CA LEU A 147 19.87 -5.71 2.19
C LEU A 147 20.86 -6.59 2.97
N GLU A 148 20.33 -7.62 3.61
CA GLU A 148 21.10 -8.76 4.11
C GLU A 148 21.24 -9.81 2.99
N PRO A 149 22.21 -10.74 3.07
CA PRO A 149 22.32 -11.83 2.09
C PRO A 149 20.99 -12.56 1.91
N LEU A 150 20.56 -12.69 0.65
CA LEU A 150 19.31 -13.36 0.32
C LEU A 150 19.46 -14.86 0.49
N ASP A 151 18.50 -15.47 1.18
CA ASP A 151 18.36 -16.92 1.30
C ASP A 151 17.27 -17.47 0.35
N THR A 152 16.64 -16.58 -0.43
CA THR A 152 15.49 -16.86 -1.28
C THR A 152 15.28 -15.74 -2.30
N VAL A 153 14.35 -15.94 -3.24
CA VAL A 153 13.99 -14.95 -4.25
C VAL A 153 13.33 -13.73 -3.60
N ALA A 154 13.78 -12.54 -3.98
CA ALA A 154 13.24 -11.27 -3.50
C ALA A 154 13.06 -10.26 -4.63
N ILE A 155 12.09 -9.37 -4.44
CA ILE A 155 11.86 -8.18 -5.27
C ILE A 155 12.58 -7.01 -4.61
N ILE A 156 13.38 -6.26 -5.38
CA ILE A 156 14.18 -5.15 -4.88
C ILE A 156 13.83 -3.88 -5.66
N GLU A 157 13.52 -2.80 -4.95
CA GLU A 157 13.35 -1.46 -5.54
C GLU A 157 14.72 -0.85 -5.84
N GLU A 158 15.12 -0.90 -7.11
CA GLU A 158 16.39 -0.36 -7.59
C GLU A 158 16.33 1.16 -7.73
N LYS A 159 15.19 1.73 -8.13
CA LYS A 159 15.03 3.16 -8.32
C LYS A 159 13.63 3.60 -7.91
N ILE A 160 13.54 4.76 -7.28
CA ILE A 160 12.27 5.38 -6.86
C ILE A 160 11.61 6.13 -8.04
N HIS A 161 12.40 6.89 -8.83
CA HIS A 161 11.89 7.70 -9.95
C HIS A 161 12.73 7.61 -11.25
N PRO A 162 12.17 7.11 -12.37
CA PRO A 162 10.95 6.32 -12.40
C PRO A 162 11.16 5.02 -11.60
N PRO A 163 10.08 4.44 -11.05
CA PRO A 163 10.15 3.22 -10.25
C PRO A 163 10.74 2.08 -11.09
N LEU A 164 11.74 1.42 -10.53
CA LEU A 164 12.41 0.27 -11.12
C LEU A 164 12.55 -0.82 -10.08
N PHE A 165 12.12 -2.04 -10.44
CA PHE A 165 12.22 -3.21 -9.59
C PHE A 165 13.02 -4.30 -10.29
N SER A 166 13.85 -5.00 -9.53
CA SER A 166 14.54 -6.22 -9.94
C SER A 166 14.02 -7.41 -9.13
N VAL A 167 14.23 -8.61 -9.64
CA VAL A 167 14.05 -9.86 -8.91
C VAL A 167 15.43 -10.47 -8.75
N SER A 168 15.80 -10.89 -7.54
CA SER A 168 17.11 -11.50 -7.25
C SER A 168 16.96 -12.73 -6.38
N ASP A 169 17.76 -13.76 -6.61
CA ASP A 169 17.86 -14.95 -5.75
C ASP A 169 19.10 -14.96 -4.84
N GLY A 170 19.91 -13.89 -4.89
CA GLY A 170 21.17 -13.75 -4.17
C GLY A 170 22.40 -13.87 -5.07
N ASP A 171 22.32 -14.65 -6.14
CA ASP A 171 23.42 -14.87 -7.08
C ASP A 171 23.20 -14.12 -8.40
N ILE A 172 21.95 -14.03 -8.85
CA ILE A 172 21.56 -13.41 -10.12
C ILE A 172 20.43 -12.43 -9.87
N SER A 173 20.52 -11.26 -10.51
CA SER A 173 19.45 -10.25 -10.51
C SER A 173 18.92 -10.06 -11.94
N TRP A 174 17.60 -10.06 -12.06
CA TRP A 174 16.85 -9.81 -13.29
C TRP A 174 16.07 -8.52 -13.15
N GLU A 175 16.33 -7.54 -14.02
CA GLU A 175 15.50 -6.35 -14.13
C GLU A 175 14.11 -6.75 -14.64
N VAL A 176 13.06 -6.36 -13.93
CA VAL A 176 11.68 -6.52 -14.45
C VAL A 176 11.53 -5.50 -15.57
N ALA A 177 11.66 -5.98 -16.81
CA ALA A 177 11.85 -5.15 -18.00
C ALA A 177 10.85 -3.98 -18.12
N LYS A 178 11.34 -2.86 -18.65
CA LYS A 178 10.51 -1.76 -19.15
C LYS A 178 9.61 -2.29 -20.27
N VAL A 179 8.36 -2.59 -19.97
CA VAL A 179 7.36 -2.79 -21.02
C VAL A 179 7.25 -1.46 -21.77
N LYS A 180 7.84 -1.38 -22.97
CA LYS A 180 7.46 -0.35 -23.94
C LYS A 180 6.02 -0.66 -24.31
N LEU A 181 5.07 -0.01 -23.64
CA LEU A 181 3.71 0.07 -24.13
C LEU A 181 3.81 0.86 -25.45
N VAL A 182 3.67 0.14 -26.56
CA VAL A 182 3.59 0.68 -27.93
C VAL A 182 2.28 1.42 -28.10
#